data_AF-A0A848ZB93-F1
#
_entry.id   AF-A0A848ZB93-F1
#
_cell.length_a   1.000
_cell.length_b   1.000
_cell.length_c   1.000
_cell.angle_alpha   90.00
_cell.angle_beta   90.00
_cell.angle_gamma   90.00
#
_symmetry.space_group_name_H-M   'P 1'
#
loop_
_entity.id
_entity.type
_entity.pdbx_description
1 polymer ?
#
loop_
_entity_poly.entity_id
_entity_poly.type
_entity_poly.pdbx_seq_one_letter_code
_entity_poly.pdbx_strand_id
1 'polypeptide(L)'
;MASGRPFKIIAIAFGTLLLLAAVAVASLYVYVAAPHLQFSEIRVSNEPREIEVIYISYACGDFFPRLYEVAADGESEPSEQPTMLALPDGIPSPEDTELAVDGNVFRLTGYEYRGEERNVLTGSVREVPSSRFDTIAWNVSIPYEVWVSTGDSPRRQERSDPVAFSIAEGDHNPDRFTLRRYDPCL
;
A
#
# COMPACT_ATOMS: atom_id res chain seq x y z
N MET A 1 69.30 -19.28 27.69
CA MET A 1 68.21 -18.29 27.54
C MET A 1 67.21 -18.81 26.50
N ALA A 2 66.21 -19.57 26.92
CA ALA A 2 65.16 -20.08 26.03
C ALA A 2 63.86 -20.31 26.83
N SER A 3 63.24 -19.25 27.33
CA SER A 3 62.00 -19.36 28.13
C SER A 3 60.89 -18.37 27.71
N GLY A 4 61.00 -17.74 26.53
CA GLY A 4 60.04 -16.71 26.08
C GLY A 4 58.99 -17.15 25.05
N ARG A 5 59.08 -18.38 24.51
CA ARG A 5 58.20 -18.86 23.42
C ARG A 5 56.82 -19.37 23.86
N PRO A 6 56.63 -20.12 24.96
CA PRO A 6 55.31 -20.66 25.29
C PRO A 6 54.32 -19.56 25.71
N PHE A 7 54.80 -18.53 26.40
CA PHE A 7 53.97 -17.38 26.81
C PHE A 7 53.40 -16.60 25.63
N LYS A 8 54.18 -16.42 24.55
CA LYS A 8 53.70 -15.71 23.35
C LYS A 8 52.61 -16.48 22.62
N ILE A 9 52.73 -17.81 22.55
CA ILE A 9 51.73 -18.67 21.89
C ILE A 9 50.41 -18.65 22.68
N ILE A 10 50.48 -18.74 24.00
CA ILE A 10 49.29 -18.68 24.88
C ILE A 10 48.61 -17.31 24.78
N ALA A 11 49.37 -16.22 24.78
CA ALA A 11 48.83 -14.87 24.66
C ALA A 11 48.14 -14.63 23.29
N ILE A 12 48.72 -15.14 22.20
CA ILE A 12 48.11 -15.06 20.86
C ILE A 12 46.81 -15.87 20.84
N ALA A 13 46.83 -17.12 21.32
CA ALA A 13 45.64 -17.97 21.34
C ALA A 13 44.51 -17.35 22.17
N PHE A 14 44.81 -16.79 23.34
CA PHE A 14 43.83 -16.11 24.18
C PHE A 14 43.27 -14.84 23.52
N GLY A 15 44.13 -14.04 22.87
CA GLY A 15 43.72 -12.87 22.11
C GLY A 15 42.80 -13.21 20.94
N THR A 16 43.11 -14.28 20.19
CA THR A 16 42.25 -14.77 19.10
C THR A 16 40.90 -15.24 19.62
N LEU A 17 40.88 -15.93 20.76
CA LEU A 17 39.64 -16.44 21.36
C LEU A 17 38.71 -15.31 21.84
N LEU A 18 39.28 -14.25 22.44
CA LEU A 18 38.53 -13.05 22.81
C LEU A 18 37.98 -12.32 21.58
N LEU A 19 38.76 -12.22 20.51
CA LEU A 19 38.31 -11.61 19.27
C LEU A 19 37.13 -12.37 18.67
N LEU A 20 37.20 -13.70 18.61
CA LEU A 20 36.12 -14.56 18.13
C LEU A 20 34.85 -14.41 18.98
N ALA A 21 34.99 -14.37 20.31
CA ALA A 21 33.88 -14.14 21.22
C ALA A 21 33.21 -12.78 20.98
N ALA A 22 34.00 -11.71 20.80
CA ALA A 22 33.48 -10.38 20.51
C ALA A 22 32.73 -10.33 19.16
N VAL A 23 33.29 -10.97 18.12
CA VAL A 23 32.63 -11.07 16.80
C VAL A 23 31.32 -11.87 16.90
N ALA A 24 31.29 -12.96 17.67
CA ALA A 24 30.07 -13.75 17.86
C ALA A 24 28.97 -12.95 18.58
N VAL A 25 29.32 -12.22 19.64
CA VAL A 25 28.37 -11.35 20.36
C VAL A 25 27.87 -10.22 19.47
N ALA A 26 28.76 -9.56 18.72
CA ALA A 26 28.37 -8.50 17.78
C ALA A 26 27.44 -9.03 16.66
N SER A 27 27.75 -10.21 16.12
CA SER A 27 26.92 -10.86 15.08
C SER A 27 25.55 -11.25 15.62
N LEU A 28 25.49 -11.79 16.84
CA LEU A 28 24.24 -12.10 17.52
C LEU A 28 23.43 -10.83 17.81
N TYR A 29 24.09 -9.75 18.24
CA TYR A 29 23.44 -8.46 18.46
C TYR A 29 22.86 -7.92 17.16
N VAL A 30 23.61 -7.94 16.05
CA VAL A 30 23.10 -7.52 14.73
C VAL A 30 21.98 -8.43 14.26
N TYR A 31 22.05 -9.74 14.47
CA TYR A 31 20.99 -10.68 14.09
C TYR A 31 19.68 -10.43 14.87
N VAL A 32 19.78 -10.20 16.18
CA VAL A 32 18.61 -9.89 17.03
C VAL A 32 18.10 -8.47 16.77
N ALA A 33 18.99 -7.52 16.49
CA ALA A 33 18.63 -6.13 16.18
C ALA A 33 18.14 -5.96 14.74
N ALA A 34 18.48 -6.87 13.82
CA ALA A 34 17.93 -6.89 12.47
C ALA A 34 16.42 -7.17 12.58
N PRO A 35 15.57 -6.26 12.10
CA PRO A 35 14.13 -6.43 12.19
C PRO A 35 13.69 -7.60 11.30
N HIS A 36 13.47 -8.77 11.89
CA HIS A 36 12.72 -9.86 11.30
C HIS A 36 11.23 -9.50 11.26
N LEU A 37 10.91 -8.41 10.58
CA LEU A 37 9.56 -7.89 10.44
C LEU A 37 8.87 -8.60 9.27
N GLN A 38 7.73 -9.19 9.56
CA GLN A 38 6.77 -9.63 8.55
C GLN A 38 5.64 -8.62 8.52
N PHE A 39 5.30 -8.16 7.32
CA PHE A 39 4.16 -7.30 7.08
C PHE A 39 3.00 -8.14 6.54
N SER A 40 1.82 -7.94 7.10
CA SER A 40 0.56 -8.51 6.60
C SER A 40 -0.54 -7.47 6.64
N GLU A 41 -1.45 -7.51 5.67
CA GLU A 41 -2.65 -6.67 5.68
C GLU A 41 -3.82 -7.46 6.23
N ILE A 42 -4.54 -6.87 7.19
CA ILE A 42 -5.71 -7.50 7.82
C ILE A 42 -6.92 -6.59 7.64
N ARG A 43 -8.01 -7.19 7.17
CA ARG A 43 -9.28 -6.50 6.99
C ARG A 43 -9.78 -5.97 8.36
N VAL A 44 -10.12 -4.68 8.42
CA VAL A 44 -10.55 -4.02 9.65
C VAL A 44 -11.93 -4.50 10.09
N SER A 45 -12.85 -4.69 9.15
CA SER A 45 -14.24 -5.13 9.37
C SER A 45 -14.73 -6.06 8.27
N ASN A 46 -15.64 -6.97 8.61
CA ASN A 46 -16.37 -7.79 7.63
C ASN A 46 -17.57 -7.06 7.01
N GLU A 47 -17.90 -5.87 7.50
CA GLU A 47 -18.93 -5.01 6.93
C GLU A 47 -18.28 -4.03 5.95
N PRO A 48 -18.83 -3.88 4.74
CA PRO A 48 -18.29 -2.92 3.78
C PRO A 48 -18.57 -1.49 4.26
N ARG A 49 -17.61 -0.59 4.01
CA ARG A 49 -17.73 0.85 4.23
C ARG A 49 -17.85 1.57 2.90
N GLU A 50 -18.59 2.67 2.90
CA GLU A 50 -18.60 3.64 1.81
C GLU A 50 -17.64 4.79 2.13
N ILE A 51 -16.83 5.17 1.14
CA ILE A 51 -15.92 6.33 1.19
C ILE A 51 -16.10 7.16 -0.09
N GLU A 52 -15.90 8.47 0.02
CA GLU A 52 -15.80 9.37 -1.13
C GLU A 52 -14.32 9.64 -1.41
N VAL A 53 -13.93 9.51 -2.67
CA VAL A 53 -12.56 9.77 -3.12
C VAL A 53 -12.57 10.71 -4.31
N ILE A 54 -11.56 11.57 -4.41
CA ILE A 54 -11.32 12.45 -5.55
C ILE A 54 -10.17 11.91 -6.40
N TYR A 55 -10.31 11.98 -7.73
CA TYR A 55 -9.23 11.67 -8.65
C TYR A 55 -8.33 12.88 -8.90
N ILE A 56 -7.04 12.73 -8.64
CA ILE A 56 -6.00 13.75 -8.76
C ILE A 56 -4.95 13.30 -9.78
N SER A 57 -4.86 14.02 -10.88
CA SER A 57 -4.08 13.67 -12.07
C SER A 57 -2.58 13.98 -11.97
N TYR A 58 -2.17 14.91 -11.11
CA TYR A 58 -0.75 15.34 -10.99
C TYR A 58 0.12 14.43 -10.10
N ALA A 59 -0.46 13.38 -9.50
CA ALA A 59 0.31 12.40 -8.73
C ALA A 59 1.13 11.50 -9.69
N CYS A 60 2.46 11.67 -9.68
CA CYS A 60 3.38 10.93 -10.54
C CYS A 60 4.35 10.06 -9.72
N GLY A 61 4.50 8.78 -10.09
CA GLY A 61 5.50 7.84 -9.59
C GLY A 61 5.00 6.38 -9.56
N ASP A 62 5.90 5.42 -9.34
CA ASP A 62 5.54 3.99 -9.26
C ASP A 62 4.61 3.75 -8.06
N PHE A 63 3.49 3.06 -8.28
CA PHE A 63 2.48 2.80 -7.24
C PHE A 63 1.76 4.04 -6.68
N PHE A 64 1.75 5.19 -7.37
CA PHE A 64 1.02 6.38 -6.92
C PHE A 64 -0.46 6.25 -7.27
N PRO A 65 -1.33 5.93 -6.29
CA PRO A 65 -2.77 5.90 -6.53
C PRO A 65 -3.23 7.34 -6.70
N ARG A 66 -4.18 7.56 -7.61
CA ARG A 66 -4.67 8.90 -7.92
C ARG A 66 -5.93 9.24 -7.16
N LEU A 67 -6.40 8.34 -6.30
CA LEU A 67 -7.59 8.50 -5.50
C LEU A 67 -7.22 8.87 -4.08
N TYR A 68 -7.83 9.93 -3.58
CA TYR A 68 -7.61 10.44 -2.23
C TYR A 68 -8.96 10.58 -1.53
N GLU A 69 -9.06 10.10 -0.29
CA GLU A 69 -10.31 10.21 0.49
C GLU A 69 -10.61 11.69 0.73
N VAL A 70 -11.87 12.08 0.52
CA VAL A 70 -12.37 13.41 0.83
C VAL A 70 -13.39 13.29 1.95
N ALA A 71 -13.43 14.29 2.84
CA ALA A 71 -14.47 14.31 3.85
C ALA A 71 -15.84 14.51 3.19
N ALA A 72 -16.88 13.99 3.83
CA ALA A 72 -18.27 14.07 3.35
C ALA A 72 -18.82 15.51 3.25
N ASP A 73 -18.09 16.51 3.76
CA ASP A 73 -18.43 17.92 3.61
C ASP A 73 -18.05 18.50 2.24
N GLY A 74 -17.21 17.80 1.46
CA GLY A 74 -16.74 18.24 0.14
C GLY A 74 -15.88 19.52 0.16
N GLU A 75 -15.57 20.06 1.35
CA GLU A 75 -14.79 21.28 1.53
C GLU A 75 -13.41 21.00 2.14
N SER A 76 -13.27 19.88 2.87
CA SER A 76 -12.00 19.46 3.44
C SER A 76 -10.97 19.10 2.38
N GLU A 77 -9.71 19.39 2.66
CA GLU A 77 -8.61 18.95 1.81
C GLU A 77 -8.59 17.41 1.70
N PRO A 78 -8.23 16.85 0.54
CA PRO A 78 -8.08 15.41 0.38
C PRO A 78 -7.06 14.84 1.36
N SER A 79 -7.22 13.56 1.71
CA SER A 79 -6.30 12.84 2.60
C SER A 79 -4.85 12.94 2.12
N GLU A 80 -3.88 12.99 3.05
CA GLU A 80 -2.46 12.96 2.68
C GLU A 80 -2.04 11.60 2.08
N GLN A 81 -2.72 10.53 2.51
CA GLN A 81 -2.47 9.18 2.04
C GLN A 81 -3.44 8.82 0.92
N PRO A 82 -2.95 8.26 -0.20
CA PRO A 82 -3.79 7.84 -1.29
C PRO A 82 -4.52 6.53 -0.96
N THR A 83 -5.67 6.31 -1.58
CA THR A 83 -6.45 5.07 -1.52
C THR A 83 -6.01 4.14 -2.64
N MET A 84 -5.43 2.99 -2.29
CA MET A 84 -5.00 1.95 -3.22
C MET A 84 -6.13 0.97 -3.47
N LEU A 85 -6.67 0.95 -4.69
CA LEU A 85 -7.73 0.02 -5.04
C LEU A 85 -7.16 -1.39 -5.24
N ALA A 86 -7.70 -2.33 -4.48
CA ALA A 86 -7.65 -3.74 -4.83
C ALA A 86 -8.99 -4.12 -5.47
N LEU A 87 -8.92 -4.71 -6.66
CA LEU A 87 -10.09 -5.06 -7.47
C LEU A 87 -10.00 -6.54 -7.86
N PRO A 88 -11.14 -7.22 -8.06
CA PRO A 88 -11.15 -8.53 -8.69
C PRO A 88 -10.67 -8.47 -10.14
N ASP A 89 -10.17 -9.60 -10.64
CA ASP A 89 -9.72 -9.71 -12.03
C ASP A 89 -10.86 -9.40 -13.01
N GLY A 90 -10.54 -8.62 -14.06
CA GLY A 90 -11.48 -8.25 -15.11
C GLY A 90 -12.44 -7.10 -14.76
N ILE A 91 -12.37 -6.55 -13.56
CA ILE A 91 -13.16 -5.38 -13.16
C ILE A 91 -12.48 -4.08 -13.60
N PRO A 92 -13.20 -3.13 -14.22
CA PRO A 92 -12.65 -1.83 -14.57
C PRO A 92 -12.36 -1.02 -13.31
N SER A 93 -11.14 -0.51 -13.22
CA SER A 93 -10.79 0.52 -12.23
C SER A 93 -11.35 1.86 -12.70
N PRO A 94 -11.92 2.70 -11.82
CA PRO A 94 -12.29 4.08 -12.19
C PRO A 94 -11.08 4.86 -12.75
N GLU A 95 -9.87 4.55 -12.26
CA GLU A 95 -8.60 5.16 -12.70
C GLU A 95 -8.16 4.74 -14.11
N ASP A 96 -8.69 3.63 -14.64
CA ASP A 96 -8.34 3.08 -15.97
C ASP A 96 -9.43 3.38 -17.03
N THR A 97 -10.37 4.29 -16.73
CA THR A 97 -11.53 4.59 -17.59
C THR A 97 -11.45 6.01 -18.18
N GLU A 98 -12.38 6.35 -19.09
CA GLU A 98 -12.55 7.73 -19.56
C GLU A 98 -12.94 8.72 -18.45
N LEU A 99 -13.30 8.21 -17.26
CA LEU A 99 -13.64 8.98 -16.06
C LEU A 99 -12.42 9.44 -15.27
N ALA A 100 -11.20 9.03 -15.65
CA ALA A 100 -9.94 9.40 -15.00
C ALA A 100 -9.55 10.86 -15.32
N VAL A 101 -10.44 11.80 -14.97
CA VAL A 101 -10.32 13.25 -15.15
C VAL A 101 -10.14 13.90 -13.78
N ASP A 102 -9.16 14.79 -13.69
CA ASP A 102 -8.85 15.56 -12.49
C ASP A 102 -10.09 16.23 -11.89
N GLY A 103 -10.36 16.00 -10.61
CA GLY A 103 -11.50 16.57 -9.89
C GLY A 103 -12.76 15.70 -9.87
N ASN A 104 -12.83 14.62 -10.65
CA ASN A 104 -13.95 13.68 -10.55
C ASN A 104 -13.97 13.00 -9.18
N VAL A 105 -15.16 12.94 -8.59
CA VAL A 105 -15.39 12.28 -7.29
C VAL A 105 -16.05 10.93 -7.53
N PHE A 106 -15.59 9.91 -6.81
CA PHE A 106 -16.12 8.57 -6.82
C PHE A 106 -16.58 8.19 -5.42
N ARG A 107 -17.72 7.51 -5.34
CA ARG A 107 -18.13 6.78 -4.14
C ARG A 107 -17.67 5.34 -4.29
N LEU A 108 -16.83 4.90 -3.39
CA LEU A 108 -16.34 3.52 -3.33
C LEU A 108 -17.03 2.81 -2.18
N THR A 109 -17.52 1.60 -2.43
CA THR A 109 -17.98 0.68 -1.39
C THR A 109 -17.01 -0.50 -1.35
N GLY A 110 -16.52 -0.84 -0.17
CA GLY A 110 -15.45 -1.83 -0.06
C GLY A 110 -15.01 -2.13 1.37
N TYR A 111 -13.87 -2.79 1.50
CA TYR A 111 -13.30 -3.19 2.78
C TYR A 111 -11.96 -2.51 3.03
N GLU A 112 -11.84 -1.93 4.21
CA GLU A 112 -10.61 -1.31 4.69
C GLU A 112 -9.67 -2.33 5.31
N TYR A 113 -8.37 -2.04 5.19
CA TYR A 113 -7.30 -2.84 5.74
C TYR A 113 -6.45 -2.02 6.70
N ARG A 114 -5.84 -2.70 7.66
CA ARG A 114 -4.72 -2.18 8.44
C ARG A 114 -3.50 -3.07 8.20
N GLY A 115 -2.32 -2.47 8.26
CA GLY A 115 -1.08 -3.24 8.27
C GLY A 115 -0.78 -3.76 9.67
N GLU A 116 -0.26 -4.97 9.74
CA GLU A 116 0.31 -5.55 10.95
C GLU A 116 1.77 -5.91 10.67
N GLU A 117 2.67 -5.28 11.40
CA GLU A 117 4.09 -5.62 11.42
C GLU A 117 4.37 -6.53 12.62
N ARG A 118 4.72 -7.78 12.33
CA ARG A 118 5.08 -8.78 13.33
C ARG A 118 6.59 -8.96 13.37
N ASN A 119 7.19 -8.77 14.55
CA ASN A 119 8.54 -9.23 14.80
C ASN A 119 8.51 -10.74 15.07
N VAL A 120 9.09 -11.52 14.16
CA VAL A 120 9.05 -12.99 14.21
C VAL A 120 9.84 -13.55 15.40
N LEU A 121 10.86 -12.82 15.89
CA LEU A 121 11.67 -13.25 17.03
C LEU A 121 11.00 -12.97 18.37
N THR A 122 10.44 -11.77 18.55
CA THR A 122 9.85 -11.35 19.84
C THR A 122 8.36 -11.66 19.95
N GLY A 123 7.70 -11.92 18.82
CA GLY A 123 6.26 -12.07 18.73
C GLY A 123 5.47 -10.75 18.88
N SER A 124 6.16 -9.60 19.04
CA SER A 124 5.48 -8.31 19.15
C SER A 124 4.82 -7.93 17.83
N VAL A 125 3.58 -7.43 17.91
CA VAL A 125 2.81 -6.93 16.77
C VAL A 125 2.66 -5.42 16.92
N ARG A 126 2.91 -4.70 15.83
CA ARG A 126 2.67 -3.27 15.69
C ARG A 126 1.65 -3.05 14.59
N GLU A 127 0.58 -2.35 14.90
CA GLU A 127 -0.36 -1.88 13.88
C GLU A 127 0.24 -0.68 13.14
N VAL A 128 0.10 -0.67 11.82
CA VAL A 128 0.52 0.42 10.94
C VAL A 128 -0.61 0.75 9.96
N PRO A 129 -0.72 2.01 9.48
CA PRO A 129 -1.70 2.36 8.47
C PRO A 129 -1.53 1.53 7.19
N SER A 130 -2.64 1.18 6.53
CA SER A 130 -2.64 0.66 5.15
C SER A 130 -3.53 1.55 4.29
N SER A 131 -3.08 1.79 3.06
CA SER A 131 -3.81 2.49 2.01
C SER A 131 -4.73 1.56 1.21
N ARG A 132 -4.70 0.25 1.46
CA ARG A 132 -5.46 -0.73 0.67
C ARG A 132 -6.96 -0.64 0.95
N PHE A 133 -7.73 -0.66 -0.14
CA PHE A 133 -9.18 -0.74 -0.14
C PHE A 133 -9.68 -1.78 -1.14
N ASP A 134 -10.24 -2.90 -0.66
CA ASP A 134 -10.87 -3.91 -1.52
C ASP A 134 -12.22 -3.39 -2.01
N THR A 135 -12.28 -2.95 -3.26
CA THR A 135 -13.47 -2.27 -3.80
C THR A 135 -14.45 -3.28 -4.38
N ILE A 136 -15.66 -3.33 -3.83
CA ILE A 136 -16.75 -4.21 -4.30
C ILE A 136 -17.75 -3.47 -5.20
N ALA A 137 -17.87 -2.16 -5.04
CA ALA A 137 -18.71 -1.33 -5.88
C ALA A 137 -18.12 0.08 -5.96
N TRP A 138 -18.40 0.77 -7.07
CA TRP A 138 -18.09 2.19 -7.18
C TRP A 138 -19.08 2.90 -8.11
N ASN A 139 -19.28 4.19 -7.90
CA ASN A 139 -20.01 5.06 -8.81
C ASN A 139 -19.34 6.44 -8.88
N VAL A 140 -19.45 7.10 -10.02
CA VAL A 140 -18.99 8.48 -10.17
C VAL A 140 -20.08 9.45 -9.74
N SER A 141 -19.72 10.46 -8.95
CA SER A 141 -20.63 11.52 -8.53
C SER A 141 -21.04 12.37 -9.73
N ILE A 142 -22.31 12.75 -9.80
CA ILE A 142 -22.86 13.61 -10.86
C ILE A 142 -22.84 15.08 -10.38
N PRO A 143 -22.46 16.05 -11.23
CA PRO A 143 -21.90 15.89 -12.58
C PRO A 143 -20.42 15.48 -12.56
N TYR A 144 -19.93 14.92 -13.67
CA TYR A 144 -18.52 14.53 -13.84
C TYR A 144 -18.02 14.84 -15.25
N GLU A 145 -16.70 14.91 -15.41
CA GLU A 145 -16.04 15.10 -16.70
C GLU A 145 -15.56 13.76 -17.30
N VAL A 146 -15.56 13.63 -18.62
CA VAL A 146 -14.95 12.50 -19.33
C VAL A 146 -13.98 12.95 -20.41
N TRP A 147 -12.95 12.15 -20.68
CA TRP A 147 -12.11 12.31 -21.86
C TRP A 147 -12.81 11.76 -23.10
N VAL A 148 -13.22 12.64 -24.01
CA VAL A 148 -13.72 12.28 -25.34
C VAL A 148 -12.65 12.46 -26.40
N SER A 149 -12.40 11.39 -27.17
CA SER A 149 -11.53 11.45 -28.34
C SER A 149 -12.31 12.08 -29.51
N THR A 150 -12.07 13.36 -29.77
CA THR A 150 -12.57 14.06 -30.96
C THR A 150 -11.42 14.38 -31.90
N GLY A 151 -11.09 13.43 -32.78
CA GLY A 151 -9.99 13.58 -33.75
C GLY A 151 -8.63 13.62 -33.06
N ASP A 152 -7.80 14.62 -33.40
CA ASP A 152 -6.40 14.70 -32.97
C ASP A 152 -6.20 15.25 -31.54
N SER A 153 -7.26 15.55 -30.79
CA SER A 153 -7.11 16.11 -29.44
C SER A 153 -8.18 15.59 -28.47
N PRO A 154 -7.76 15.02 -27.31
CA PRO A 154 -8.70 14.67 -26.26
C PRO A 154 -9.33 15.97 -25.70
N ARG A 155 -10.64 15.94 -25.50
CA ARG A 155 -11.39 17.04 -24.87
C ARG A 155 -12.12 16.53 -23.65
N ARG A 156 -12.36 17.43 -22.69
CA ARG A 156 -13.23 17.15 -21.55
C ARG A 156 -14.66 17.46 -21.91
N GLN A 157 -15.57 16.58 -21.53
CA GLN A 157 -17.01 16.78 -21.67
C GLN A 157 -17.70 16.47 -20.34
N GLU A 158 -18.52 17.39 -19.86
CA GLU A 158 -19.37 17.16 -18.70
C GLU A 158 -20.51 16.20 -19.06
N ARG A 159 -20.77 15.25 -18.16
CA ARG A 159 -21.84 14.26 -18.24
C ARG A 159 -22.62 14.20 -16.94
N SER A 160 -23.82 13.63 -17.01
CA SER A 160 -24.73 13.49 -15.86
C SER A 160 -25.53 12.18 -15.91
N ASP A 161 -25.15 11.25 -16.78
CA ASP A 161 -25.66 9.89 -16.80
C ASP A 161 -25.03 9.07 -15.67
N PRO A 162 -25.77 8.17 -15.00
CA PRO A 162 -25.21 7.36 -13.93
C PRO A 162 -24.21 6.34 -14.49
N VAL A 163 -22.99 6.34 -13.95
CA VAL A 163 -21.99 5.28 -14.18
C VAL A 163 -21.66 4.63 -12.85
N ALA A 164 -21.93 3.33 -12.77
CA ALA A 164 -21.74 2.54 -11.57
C ALA A 164 -21.30 1.12 -11.90
N PHE A 165 -20.59 0.51 -10.96
CA PHE A 165 -20.12 -0.86 -10.99
C PHE A 165 -20.37 -1.53 -9.63
N SER A 166 -20.66 -2.83 -9.62
CA SER A 166 -20.77 -3.65 -8.42
C SER A 166 -20.51 -5.12 -8.72
N ILE A 167 -19.86 -5.85 -7.81
CA ILE A 167 -19.78 -7.32 -7.81
C ILE A 167 -20.89 -7.95 -6.97
N ALA A 168 -21.12 -9.25 -7.17
CA ALA A 168 -22.07 -10.02 -6.36
C ALA A 168 -21.46 -10.37 -4.98
N GLU A 169 -22.31 -10.49 -3.96
CA GLU A 169 -21.89 -10.77 -2.58
C GLU A 169 -21.01 -12.03 -2.43
N GLY A 170 -21.25 -13.05 -3.25
CA GLY A 170 -20.45 -14.29 -3.26
C GLY A 170 -18.99 -14.11 -3.69
N ASP A 171 -18.65 -12.94 -4.26
CA ASP A 171 -17.32 -12.65 -4.79
C ASP A 171 -16.45 -11.79 -3.84
N HIS A 172 -16.92 -11.48 -2.62
CA HIS A 172 -16.24 -10.61 -1.65
C HIS A 172 -15.06 -11.26 -0.88
N ASN A 173 -14.61 -12.44 -1.32
CA ASN A 173 -13.48 -13.16 -0.71
C ASN A 173 -12.18 -12.35 -0.89
N PRO A 174 -11.46 -11.99 0.20
CA PRO A 174 -10.18 -11.26 0.14
C PRO A 174 -9.17 -11.80 -0.88
N ASP A 175 -9.11 -13.13 -1.05
CA ASP A 175 -8.13 -13.79 -1.94
C ASP A 175 -8.36 -13.48 -3.42
N ARG A 176 -9.51 -12.89 -3.77
CA ARG A 176 -9.86 -12.51 -5.14
C ARG A 176 -9.49 -11.07 -5.48
N PHE A 177 -9.06 -10.28 -4.50
CA PHE A 177 -8.71 -8.88 -4.70
C PHE A 177 -7.21 -8.73 -4.87
N THR A 178 -6.83 -8.22 -6.03
CA THR A 178 -5.43 -7.91 -6.34
C THR A 178 -5.24 -6.41 -6.32
N LEU A 179 -4.25 -5.95 -5.55
CA LEU A 179 -3.87 -4.55 -5.54
C LEU A 179 -3.42 -4.14 -6.95
N ARG A 180 -4.08 -3.11 -7.50
CA ARG A 180 -3.75 -2.63 -8.84
C ARG A 180 -2.40 -1.92 -8.80
N ARG A 181 -1.57 -2.20 -9.82
CA ARG A 181 -0.33 -1.49 -10.06
C ARG A 181 -0.58 -0.49 -11.17
N TYR A 182 -0.29 0.77 -10.92
CA TYR A 182 -0.45 1.84 -11.89
C TYR A 182 0.88 2.10 -12.59
N ASP A 183 0.82 2.34 -13.89
CA ASP A 183 1.98 2.84 -14.63
C ASP A 183 2.25 4.29 -14.20
N PRO A 184 3.50 4.64 -13.86
CA PRO A 184 3.84 5.91 -13.20
C PRO A 184 3.58 7.16 -14.04
N CYS A 185 3.39 7.05 -15.35
CA CYS A 185 3.23 8.17 -16.29
C CYS A 185 2.58 7.66 -17.60
N LEU A 186 1.38 8.14 -17.91
CA LEU A 186 0.86 8.26 -19.28
C LEU A 186 0.56 9.73 -19.55
#